data_AF-A0A3S3U3N7-F1
#
_entry.id   AF-A0A3S3U3N7-F1
#
_cell.length_a   1.000
_cell.length_b   1.000
_cell.length_c   1.000
_cell.angle_alpha   90.00
_cell.angle_beta   90.00
_cell.angle_gamma   90.00
#
_symmetry.space_group_name_H-M   'P 1'
#
loop_
_entity.id
_entity.type
_entity.pdbx_description
1 polymer ?
#
loop_
_entity_poly.entity_id
_entity_poly.type
_entity_poly.pdbx_seq_one_letter_code
_entity_poly.pdbx_strand_id
1 'polypeptide(L)' 'MNSLDVFNGDADGICALHQLRLHEPRPNARLLSGVKRDIALLEQVTEVSNTALTVQDLFQAFSV' A
#
# COMPACT_ATOMS: atom_id res chain seq x y z
N MET A 1 13.09 -7.55 8.27
CA MET A 1 12.66 -6.37 7.50
C MET A 1 11.15 -6.44 7.39
N ASN A 2 10.45 -5.43 7.86
CA ASN A 2 8.98 -5.40 7.85
C ASN A 2 8.48 -5.14 6.42
N SER A 3 7.21 -5.43 6.13
CA SER A 3 6.60 -5.10 4.84
C SER A 3 5.21 -4.52 5.06
N LEU A 4 4.90 -3.44 4.35
CA LEU A 4 3.61 -2.78 4.35
C LEU A 4 3.17 -2.56 2.91
N ASP A 5 2.01 -3.09 2.56
CA ASP A 5 1.39 -2.97 1.25
C ASP A 5 0.23 -2.00 1.33
N VAL A 6 0.22 -1.01 0.44
CA VAL A 6 -0.73 0.10 0.45
C VAL A 6 -1.43 0.25 -0.90
N PHE A 7 -2.75 0.30 -0.90
CA PHE A 7 -3.57 0.63 -2.09
C PHE A 7 -4.90 1.29 -1.71
N ASN A 8 -5.58 1.95 -2.64
CA ASN A 8 -6.78 2.76 -2.36
C ASN A 8 -8.12 1.98 -2.32
N GLY A 9 -8.09 0.65 -2.15
CA GLY A 9 -9.30 -0.18 -2.04
C GLY A 9 -10.00 -0.52 -3.35
N ASP A 10 -9.49 -0.09 -4.51
CA ASP A 10 -10.08 -0.46 -5.80
C ASP A 10 -9.57 -1.79 -6.37
N ALA A 11 -10.23 -2.24 -7.44
CA ALA A 11 -9.95 -3.51 -8.09
C ALA A 11 -8.56 -3.56 -8.73
N ASP A 12 -8.10 -2.44 -9.29
CA ASP A 12 -6.83 -2.34 -9.99
C ASP A 12 -5.67 -2.42 -8.98
N GLY A 13 -5.77 -1.72 -7.85
CA GLY A 13 -4.83 -1.79 -6.74
C GLY A 13 -4.68 -3.19 -6.16
N ILE A 14 -5.79 -3.89 -5.88
CA ILE A 14 -5.72 -5.27 -5.34
C ILE A 14 -5.22 -6.27 -6.39
N CYS A 15 -5.54 -6.09 -7.67
CA CYS A 15 -5.03 -6.96 -8.74
C CYS A 15 -3.52 -6.82 -8.91
N ALA A 16 -3.00 -5.58 -8.92
CA ALA A 16 -1.58 -5.31 -8.98
C ALA A 16 -0.83 -5.91 -7.77
N LEU A 17 -1.37 -5.73 -6.56
CA LEU A 17 -0.80 -6.32 -5.35
C LEU A 17 -0.83 -7.86 -5.41
N HIS A 18 -1.93 -8.46 -5.85
CA HIS A 18 -2.04 -9.90 -5.95
C HIS A 18 -1.02 -10.50 -6.92
N GLN A 19 -0.86 -9.91 -8.11
CA GLN A 19 0.14 -10.33 -9.08
C GLN A 19 1.56 -10.20 -8.51
N LEU A 20 1.86 -9.09 -7.82
CA LEU A 20 3.15 -8.92 -7.15
C LEU A 20 3.37 -9.99 -6.08
N ARG A 21 2.37 -10.34 -5.27
CA ARG A 21 2.52 -11.33 -4.18
C ARG A 21 2.53 -12.77 -4.67
N LEU A 22 2.03 -13.05 -5.87
CA LEU A 22 2.26 -14.33 -6.56
C LEU A 22 3.70 -14.47 -7.04
N HIS A 23 4.30 -13.39 -7.56
CA HIS A 23 5.68 -13.39 -8.04
C HIS A 23 6.72 -13.29 -6.91
N GLU A 24 6.45 -12.43 -5.93
CA GLU A 24 7.26 -12.18 -4.74
C GLU A 24 6.42 -12.42 -3.47
N PRO A 25 6.34 -13.68 -2.99
CA PRO A 25 5.59 -14.02 -1.80
C PRO A 25 6.09 -13.28 -0.56
N ARG A 26 5.16 -12.59 0.13
CA ARG A 26 5.40 -11.94 1.42
C ARG A 26 4.23 -12.20 2.37
N PRO A 27 4.13 -13.41 2.96
CA PRO A 27 2.97 -13.83 3.76
C PRO A 27 2.75 -13.00 5.02
N ASN A 28 3.80 -12.32 5.50
CA ASN A 28 3.75 -11.47 6.70
C ASN A 28 3.62 -9.98 6.38
N ALA A 29 3.38 -9.61 5.11
CA ALA A 29 3.16 -8.22 4.75
C ALA A 29 1.85 -7.71 5.40
N ARG A 30 1.94 -6.57 6.08
CA ARG A 30 0.77 -5.87 6.59
C ARG A 30 0.08 -5.17 5.43
N LEU A 31 -1.24 -5.08 5.49
CA LEU A 31 -2.04 -4.39 4.49
C LEU A 31 -2.64 -3.11 5.08
N LEU A 32 -2.50 -2.00 4.36
CA LEU A 32 -3.23 -0.76 4.57
C LEU A 32 -4.02 -0.46 3.29
N SER A 33 -5.35 -0.46 3.39
CA SER A 33 -6.21 -0.10 2.28
C SER A 33 -7.09 1.09 2.64
N GLY A 34 -7.28 1.99 1.69
CA GLY A 34 -8.20 3.12 1.80
C GLY A 34 -9.50 2.92 1.02
N VAL A 35 -10.29 3.98 0.95
CA VAL A 35 -11.43 4.11 0.02
C VAL A 35 -10.93 4.76 -1.27
N LYS A 36 -11.47 4.38 -2.43
CA LYS A 36 -11.10 5.00 -3.71
C LYS A 36 -11.32 6.52 -3.64
N ARG A 37 -10.33 7.29 -4.07
CA ARG A 37 -10.26 8.78 -3.98
C ARG A 37 -9.94 9.34 -2.59
N ASP A 38 -9.62 8.51 -1.60
CA ASP A 38 -8.91 8.99 -0.41
C ASP A 38 -7.49 9.41 -0.82
N ILE A 39 -7.19 10.70 -0.67
CA ILE A 39 -5.91 11.32 -1.04
C ILE A 39 -4.96 11.51 0.15
N ALA A 40 -5.35 11.05 1.34
CA ALA A 40 -4.58 11.17 2.57
C ALA A 40 -4.15 9.79 3.12
N LEU A 41 -4.28 8.72 2.34
CA LEU A 41 -4.02 7.34 2.80
C LEU A 41 -2.59 7.15 3.33
N LEU A 42 -1.58 7.79 2.71
CA LEU A 42 -0.20 7.65 3.16
C LEU A 42 0.07 8.38 4.48
N GLU A 43 -0.79 9.30 4.92
CA GLU A 43 -0.67 9.93 6.24
C GLU A 43 -0.92 8.93 7.38
N GLN A 44 -1.62 7.82 7.10
CA GLN A 44 -1.87 6.74 8.06
C GLN A 44 -0.68 5.79 8.22
N VAL A 45 0.35 5.94 7.37
CA VAL A 45 1.54 5.09 7.41
C VAL A 45 2.44 5.54 8.56
N THR A 46 2.42 4.76 9.64
CA THR A 46 3.27 4.96 10.83
C THR A 46 4.31 3.84 10.95
N GLU A 47 5.41 4.11 11.66
CA GLU A 47 6.43 3.09 12.02
C GLU A 47 7.15 2.42 10.82
N VAL A 48 7.65 3.23 9.87
CA VAL A 48 8.32 2.73 8.65
C VAL A 48 9.80 2.35 8.81
N SER A 49 10.35 2.42 10.02
CA SER A 49 11.74 2.03 10.28
C SER A 49 11.97 0.56 9.91
N ASN A 50 12.92 0.30 9.02
CA ASN A 50 13.24 -1.05 8.51
C ASN A 50 12.03 -1.75 7.85
N THR A 51 11.13 -0.98 7.24
CA THR A 51 9.93 -1.46 6.53
C THR A 51 10.06 -1.23 5.02
N ALA A 52 9.87 -2.27 4.23
CA ALA A 52 9.64 -2.14 2.80
C ALA A 52 8.20 -1.70 2.55
N LEU A 53 8.03 -0.47 2.05
CA LEU A 53 6.72 0.07 1.68
C LEU A 53 6.44 -0.22 0.20
N THR A 54 5.38 -0.96 -0.06
CA THR A 54 4.86 -1.20 -1.42
C THR A 54 3.61 -0.37 -1.63
N VAL A 55 3.58 0.49 -2.64
CA VAL A 55 2.45 1.38 -2.91
C VAL A 55 1.92 1.13 -4.33
N GLN A 56 0.66 0.74 -4.44
CA GLN A 56 0.00 0.46 -5.72
C GLN A 56 -1.24 1.32 -5.91
N ASP A 57 -1.41 1.81 -7.14
CA ASP A 57 -2.61 2.48 -7.65
C ASP A 57 -3.28 3.45 -6.67
N LEU A 58 -2.56 4.52 -6.29
CA LEU A 58 -3.10 5.56 -5.44
C LEU A 58 -2.65 6.95 -5.87
N PHE A 59 -3.43 7.95 -5.44
CA PHE A 59 -3.07 9.36 -5.50
C PHE A 59 -2.90 9.88 -4.06
N GLN A 60 -1.82 10.62 -3.80
CA GLN A 60 -1.57 11.28 -2.53
C GLN A 60 -1.47 12.78 -2.77
N ALA A 61 -2.23 13.56 -2.01
CA ALA A 61 -2.07 15.01 -1.98
C ALA A 61 -0.96 15.39 -0.99
N PHE A 62 -0.22 16.45 -1.32
CA PHE A 62 0.80 17.02 -0.46
C PHE A 62 0.51 18.51 -0.30
N SER A 63 0.47 18.98 0.94
CA SER A 63 0.39 20.40 1.25
C SER A 63 1.78 21.02 1.12
N VAL A 64 1.85 22.22 0.53
CA VAL A 64 3.08 23.03 0.35
C VAL A 64 3.14 24.12 1.40
#